data_AF-A0A419G431-F1
#
_entry.id   AF-A0A419G431-F1
#
_cell.length_a   1.000
_cell.length_b   1.000
_cell.length_c   1.000
_cell.angle_alpha   90.00
_cell.angle_beta   90.00
_cell.angle_gamma   90.00
#
_symmetry.space_group_name_H-M   'P 1'
#
loop_
_entity.id
_entity.type
_entity.pdbx_description
1 polymer ?
#
loop_
_entity_poly.entity_id
_entity_poly.type
_entity_poly.pdbx_seq_one_letter_code
_entity_poly.pdbx_strand_id
1 'polypeptide(L)'
;MEDIIKRLSDLLPGLKTAKASKKSEPGCGWVSKSLFVAEDNRIFWVVLLTEPATFAFLEVSPLWVQYFAELVLESPHIFVCWNSTHKIDFWVAAQEKTELAM
;
A
#
# COMPACT_ATOMS: atom_id res chain seq x y z
N MET A 1 15.90 -3.03 3.04
CA MET A 1 14.82 -2.03 2.89
C MET A 1 15.04 -1.18 1.65
N GLU A 2 16.22 -0.57 1.49
CA GLU A 2 16.61 0.07 0.21
C GLU A 2 16.55 -0.90 -0.98
N ASP A 3 16.93 -2.18 -0.79
CA ASP A 3 16.84 -3.20 -1.83
C ASP A 3 15.41 -3.54 -2.25
N ILE A 4 14.48 -3.62 -1.30
CA ILE A 4 13.04 -3.82 -1.57
C ILE A 4 12.51 -2.64 -2.39
N ILE A 5 12.78 -1.41 -1.93
CA ILE A 5 12.34 -0.18 -2.61
C ILE A 5 12.93 -0.10 -4.03
N LYS A 6 14.22 -0.44 -4.18
CA LYS A 6 14.90 -0.49 -5.47
C LYS A 6 14.29 -1.55 -6.40
N ARG A 7 14.04 -2.77 -5.91
CA ARG A 7 13.40 -3.84 -6.67
C ARG A 7 11.95 -3.50 -7.04
N LEU A 8 11.19 -2.92 -6.13
CA LEU A 8 9.83 -2.42 -6.39
C LEU A 8 9.85 -1.34 -7.46
N SER A 9 10.87 -0.47 -7.48
CA SER A 9 11.03 0.56 -8.51
C SER A 9 11.41 0.01 -9.88
N ASP A 10 12.07 -1.15 -9.93
CA ASP A 10 12.34 -1.87 -11.17
C ASP A 10 11.11 -2.61 -11.70
N LEU A 11 10.28 -3.16 -10.81
CA LEU A 11 9.09 -3.96 -11.14
C LEU A 11 7.84 -3.13 -11.44
N LEU A 12 7.77 -1.89 -10.95
CA LEU A 12 6.61 -1.01 -11.11
C LEU A 12 7.03 0.27 -11.81
N PRO A 13 6.72 0.44 -13.12
CA PRO A 13 7.05 1.66 -13.86
C PRO A 13 6.52 2.94 -13.18
N GLY A 14 5.38 2.83 -12.47
CA GLY A 14 4.81 3.92 -11.68
C GLY A 14 5.59 4.29 -10.42
N LEU A 15 6.47 3.42 -9.89
CA LEU A 15 7.38 3.79 -8.80
C LEU A 15 8.54 4.67 -9.29
N LYS A 16 8.94 4.56 -10.56
CA LYS A 16 10.04 5.39 -11.11
C LYS A 16 9.66 6.88 -11.13
N THR A 17 8.36 7.17 -11.30
CA THR A 17 7.80 8.52 -11.28
C THR A 17 7.35 8.96 -9.88
N ALA A 18 6.92 8.02 -9.03
CA ALA A 18 6.75 8.23 -7.60
C ALA A 18 8.13 8.37 -6.95
N LYS A 19 8.81 9.49 -7.22
CA LYS A 19 10.03 9.87 -6.53
C LYS A 19 9.78 9.61 -5.05
N ALA A 20 10.48 8.63 -4.47
CA ALA A 20 10.73 8.62 -3.06
C ALA A 20 11.24 10.04 -2.76
N SER A 21 10.37 10.88 -2.23
CA SER A 21 10.69 12.24 -1.87
C SER A 21 12.00 12.14 -1.12
N LYS A 22 12.99 12.95 -1.51
CA LYS A 22 14.35 12.92 -0.93
C LYS A 22 14.38 13.08 0.59
N LYS A 23 13.23 13.36 1.21
CA LYS A 23 12.97 13.21 2.64
C LYS A 23 11.83 12.22 2.83
N SER A 24 12.15 11.11 3.51
CA SER A 24 11.17 10.15 4.04
C SER A 24 10.33 10.87 5.10
N GLU A 25 9.23 11.48 4.66
CA GLU A 25 8.28 12.18 5.51
C GLU A 25 7.04 11.30 5.71
N PRO A 26 6.53 11.22 6.95
CA PRO A 26 5.26 10.55 7.21
C PRO A 26 4.13 11.26 6.47
N GLY A 27 3.05 10.55 6.17
CA GLY A 27 1.93 11.12 5.44
C GLY A 27 0.74 10.18 5.39
N CYS A 28 -0.31 10.64 4.73
CA CYS A 28 -1.48 9.83 4.44
C CYS A 28 -2.00 10.13 3.03
N GLY A 29 -2.76 9.20 2.46
CA GLY A 29 -3.35 9.40 1.15
C GLY A 29 -4.16 8.21 0.65
N TRP A 30 -4.78 8.40 -0.51
CA TRP A 30 -5.58 7.39 -1.18
C TRP A 30 -4.71 6.47 -2.03
N VAL A 31 -4.98 5.17 -1.92
CA VAL A 31 -4.30 4.13 -2.68
C VAL A 31 -4.86 4.11 -4.10
N SER A 32 -3.96 4.23 -5.07
CA SER A 32 -4.24 4.07 -6.50
C SER A 32 -4.04 2.63 -6.97
N LYS A 33 -3.15 1.88 -6.29
CA LYS A 33 -2.84 0.48 -6.63
C LYS A 33 -2.34 -0.26 -5.40
N SER A 34 -2.86 -1.48 -5.21
CA SER A 34 -2.40 -2.45 -4.23
C SER A 34 -1.70 -3.62 -4.92
N LEU A 35 -0.68 -4.17 -4.30
CA LEU A 35 -0.03 -5.41 -4.73
C LEU A 35 0.67 -6.11 -3.56
N PHE A 36 0.96 -7.40 -3.73
CA PHE A 36 1.72 -8.18 -2.78
C PHE A 36 3.09 -8.56 -3.34
N VAL A 37 4.11 -8.45 -2.51
CA VAL A 37 5.47 -8.90 -2.82
C VAL A 37 5.91 -9.88 -1.76
N ALA A 38 6.35 -11.06 -2.19
CA ALA A 38 6.93 -12.07 -1.31
C ALA A 38 8.45 -12.09 -1.47
N GLU A 39 9.18 -11.95 -0.36
CA GLU A 39 10.65 -12.00 -0.32
C GLU A 39 11.11 -12.60 1.01
N ASP A 40 12.07 -13.52 0.97
CA ASP A 40 12.71 -14.14 2.16
C ASP A 40 11.72 -14.57 3.26
N ASN A 41 10.67 -15.32 2.86
CA ASN A 41 9.58 -15.80 3.73
C ASN A 41 8.69 -14.71 4.36
N ARG A 42 8.78 -13.47 3.88
CA ARG A 42 7.92 -12.37 4.28
C ARG A 42 7.01 -11.98 3.13
N ILE A 43 5.83 -11.48 3.47
CA ILE A 43 4.87 -10.94 2.50
C ILE A 43 4.68 -9.47 2.82
N PHE A 44 4.78 -8.62 1.81
CA PHE A 44 4.57 -7.20 1.92
C PHE A 44 3.36 -6.80 1.08
N TRP A 45 2.39 -6.16 1.71
CA TRP A 45 1.39 -5.39 1.00
C TRP A 45 2.01 -4.04 0.66
N VAL A 46 2.12 -3.74 -0.63
CA VAL A 46 2.68 -2.49 -1.14
C VAL A 46 1.56 -1.71 -1.81
N VAL A 47 1.48 -0.41 -1.50
CA VAL A 47 0.50 0.50 -2.09
C VAL A 47 1.19 1.65 -2.79
N LEU A 48 0.61 2.07 -3.92
CA LEU A 48 1.01 3.28 -4.65
C LEU A 48 -0.01 4.37 -4.43
N LEU A 49 0.45 5.57 -4.12
CA LEU A 49 -0.35 6.76 -3.94
C LEU A 49 -0.11 7.72 -5.10
N THR A 50 -1.15 8.37 -5.59
CA THR A 50 -1.06 9.38 -6.66
C THR A 50 -0.83 10.78 -6.11
N GLU A 51 -1.43 11.09 -4.96
CA GLU A 51 -1.37 12.41 -4.33
C GLU A 51 -1.20 12.26 -2.81
N PRO A 52 0.04 12.30 -2.27
CA PRO A 52 1.31 12.51 -2.99
C PRO A 52 1.73 11.28 -3.82
N ALA A 53 2.48 11.52 -4.91
CA ALA A 53 3.04 10.47 -5.76
C ALA A 53 4.14 9.69 -5.02
N THR A 54 3.77 8.66 -4.27
CA THR A 54 4.67 7.90 -3.39
C THR A 54 4.19 6.46 -3.21
N PHE A 55 4.86 5.70 -2.33
CA PHE A 55 4.45 4.37 -1.94
C PHE A 55 4.44 4.24 -0.42
N ALA A 56 3.72 3.23 0.07
CA ALA A 56 3.83 2.76 1.44
C ALA A 56 3.76 1.22 1.46
N PHE A 57 4.19 0.60 2.55
CA PHE A 57 4.15 -0.85 2.66
C PHE A 57 3.81 -1.34 4.07
N LEU A 58 3.21 -2.53 4.15
CA LEU A 58 2.96 -3.25 5.39
C LEU A 58 3.52 -4.66 5.25
N GLU A 59 4.36 -5.09 6.19
CA GLU A 59 4.67 -6.52 6.33
C GLU A 59 3.43 -7.22 6.90
N VAL A 60 2.93 -8.23 6.19
CA VAL A 60 1.69 -8.93 6.49
C VAL A 60 1.95 -10.42 6.69
N SER A 61 1.18 -11.03 7.58
CA SER A 61 1.23 -12.48 7.77
C SER A 61 0.37 -13.21 6.73
N PRO A 62 0.59 -14.50 6.48
CA PRO A 62 -0.30 -15.29 5.62
C PRO A 62 -1.77 -15.25 6.06
N LEU A 63 -2.02 -15.19 7.37
CA LEU A 63 -3.36 -15.06 7.93
C LEU A 63 -3.99 -13.71 7.59
N TRP A 64 -3.21 -12.63 7.66
CA TRP A 64 -3.67 -11.31 7.26
C TRP A 64 -4.04 -11.29 5.77
N VAL A 65 -3.22 -11.90 4.91
CA VAL A 65 -3.50 -12.04 3.47
C VAL A 65 -4.82 -12.78 3.26
N GLN A 66 -5.04 -13.88 3.98
CA GLN A 66 -6.28 -14.65 3.87
C GLN A 66 -7.54 -13.82 4.20
N TYR A 67 -7.48 -12.93 5.19
CA TYR A 67 -8.64 -12.14 5.61
C TYR A 67 -8.84 -10.86 4.81
N PHE A 68 -7.76 -10.22 4.35
CA PHE A 68 -7.82 -8.85 3.85
C PHE A 68 -7.35 -8.67 2.42
N ALA A 69 -6.72 -9.68 1.78
CA ALA A 69 -6.19 -9.51 0.43
C ALA A 69 -7.26 -9.13 -0.59
N GLU A 70 -8.40 -9.82 -0.58
CA GLU A 70 -9.53 -9.51 -1.46
C GLU A 70 -10.02 -8.07 -1.22
N LEU A 71 -10.25 -7.71 0.06
CA LEU A 71 -10.66 -6.37 0.44
C LEU A 71 -9.69 -5.29 -0.08
N VAL A 72 -8.38 -5.45 0.12
CA VAL A 72 -7.41 -4.40 -0.26
C VAL A 72 -7.06 -4.38 -1.74
N LEU A 73 -7.40 -5.43 -2.49
CA LEU A 73 -7.22 -5.49 -3.94
C LEU A 73 -8.45 -5.00 -4.69
N GLU A 74 -9.65 -5.23 -4.16
CA GLU A 74 -10.91 -4.94 -4.85
C GLU A 74 -11.59 -3.66 -4.36
N SER A 75 -11.25 -3.15 -3.17
CA SER A 75 -11.86 -1.92 -2.67
C SER A 75 -11.48 -0.73 -3.56
N PRO A 76 -12.46 0.06 -4.04
CA PRO A 76 -12.19 1.22 -4.88
C PRO A 76 -11.52 2.37 -4.11
N HIS A 77 -11.67 2.38 -2.78
CA HIS A 77 -11.27 3.48 -1.92
C HIS A 77 -10.56 2.96 -0.67
N ILE A 78 -9.23 2.92 -0.70
CA ILE A 78 -8.41 2.59 0.46
C ILE A 78 -7.61 3.84 0.84
N PHE A 79 -7.66 4.20 2.11
CA PHE A 79 -6.85 5.26 2.68
C PHE A 79 -5.79 4.65 3.58
N VAL A 80 -4.55 5.13 3.47
CA VAL A 80 -3.42 4.68 4.29
C VAL A 80 -2.71 5.88 4.90
N CYS A 81 -2.14 5.68 6.09
CA CYS A 81 -1.10 6.53 6.66
C CYS A 81 0.19 5.74 6.83
N TRP A 82 1.32 6.42 6.73
CA TRP A 82 2.64 5.84 6.85
C TRP A 82 3.57 6.74 7.67
N ASN A 83 4.56 6.10 8.28
CA ASN A 83 5.62 6.77 9.02
C ASN A 83 6.77 7.25 8.11
N SER A 84 7.74 7.98 8.65
CA SER A 84 9.07 8.07 8.00
C SER A 84 9.61 6.64 7.92
N THR A 85 10.18 6.13 6.84
CA THR A 85 10.34 4.69 6.50
C THR A 85 9.20 4.10 5.68
N HIS A 86 8.12 4.84 5.42
CA HIS A 86 7.03 4.42 4.52
C HIS A 86 6.29 3.15 4.97
N LYS A 87 6.41 2.76 6.24
CA LYS A 87 5.64 1.66 6.79
C LYS A 87 4.24 2.15 7.12
N ILE A 88 3.23 1.43 6.64
CA ILE A 88 1.83 1.67 6.95
C ILE A 88 1.60 1.39 8.44
N ASP A 89 1.09 2.37 9.15
CA ASP A 89 0.69 2.25 10.57
C ASP A 89 -0.84 2.33 10.75
N PHE A 90 -1.55 2.87 9.75
CA PHE A 90 -3.01 2.90 9.71
C PHE A 90 -3.51 2.69 8.27
N TRP A 91 -4.59 1.93 8.12
CA TRP A 91 -5.31 1.80 6.86
C TRP A 91 -6.80 1.56 7.09
N VAL A 92 -7.61 1.98 6.13
CA VAL A 92 -9.05 1.73 6.10
C VAL A 92 -9.53 1.58 4.67
N ALA A 93 -10.38 0.59 4.43
CA ALA A 93 -11.16 0.49 3.20
C ALA A 93 -12.49 1.21 3.42
N ALA A 94 -12.75 2.27 2.66
CA ALA A 94 -14.05 2.91 2.67
C ALA A 94 -15.04 1.97 1.98
N GLN A 95 -16.03 1.48 2.74
CA GLN A 95 -17.14 0.72 2.22
C GLN A 95 -18.30 1.68 1.96
N GLU A 96 -18.90 1.59 0.78
CA GLU A 96 -20.16 2.27 0.53
C GLU A 96 -21.22 1.72 1.48
N LYS A 97 -22.05 2.61 2.04
CA LYS A 97 -23.24 2.18 2.75
C LYS A 97 -24.22 1.65 1.73
N THR A 98 -24.32 0.32 1.60
CA THR A 98 -25.42 -0.28 0.87
C THR A 98 -26.70 0.00 1.68
N GLU A 99 -27.67 0.70 1.09
CA GLU A 99 -29.02 0.70 1.64
C GLU A 99 -29.48 -0.75 1.68
N LEU A 100 -29.83 -1.26 2.85
CA LEU A 100 -30.48 -2.56 2.96
C LEU A 100 -31.77 -2.45 2.15
N ALA A 101 -31.85 -3.16 1.02
CA ALA A 101 -33.09 -3.32 0.28
C ALA A 101 -34.10 -3.97 1.24
N MET A 102 -35.06 -3.17 1.72
CA MET A 102 -36.20 -3.64 2.50
C MET A 102 -37.24 -4.28 1.59
#